data_AF-A0A7K1KKF1-F1
#
_entry.id   AF-A0A7K1KKF1-F1
#
_cell.length_a   1.000
_cell.length_b   1.000
_cell.length_c   1.000
_cell.angle_alpha   90.00
_cell.angle_beta   90.00
_cell.angle_gamma   90.00
#
_symmetry.space_group_name_H-M   'P 1'
#
loop_
_entity.id
_entity.type
_entity.pdbx_description
1 polymer ?
#
loop_
_entity_poly.entity_id
_entity_poly.type
_entity_poly.pdbx_seq_one_letter_code
_entity_poly.pdbx_strand_id
1 'polypeptide(L)'
;MHHAAANTSPNTFLLTMALAASLVMPTLVAARDTAPLSRDDLVSLVGEAVVREANRAEERVRRAKERYEQVNRRGTRWQQSEAAVELERARERFGIAAHNLDEAQVRAIAERSGRSPSEIRAMRESGMGWGDIANETGVHPSVNAKGNGADAAKGPEAGKGKNSQ
;
A
#
# COMPACT_ATOMS: atom_id res chain seq x y z
N MET A 1 47.46 45.45 -45.92
CA MET A 1 47.49 44.14 -45.23
C MET A 1 46.14 43.98 -44.55
N HIS A 2 45.20 43.24 -45.18
CA HIS A 2 44.82 41.86 -44.78
C HIS A 2 44.16 41.87 -43.38
N HIS A 3 42.88 41.58 -43.10
CA HIS A 3 41.76 40.80 -43.67
C HIS A 3 40.44 41.44 -43.15
N ALA A 4 39.35 41.63 -43.89
CA ALA A 4 38.40 40.69 -44.52
C ALA A 4 37.41 39.99 -43.56
N ALA A 5 36.12 40.36 -43.72
CA ALA A 5 34.86 39.57 -43.58
C ALA A 5 34.50 38.99 -42.20
N ALA A 6 33.24 38.81 -41.77
CA ALA A 6 31.93 38.70 -42.42
C ALA A 6 30.85 39.03 -41.36
N ASN A 7 29.77 39.77 -41.68
CA ASN A 7 28.44 39.25 -42.10
C ASN A 7 27.71 38.52 -40.94
N THR A 8 26.46 38.78 -40.53
CA THR A 8 25.26 39.28 -41.22
C THR A 8 24.20 39.58 -40.15
N SER A 9 23.46 40.68 -40.27
CA SER A 9 22.19 40.92 -39.54
C SER A 9 21.02 40.14 -40.20
N PRO A 10 19.76 40.56 -40.01
CA PRO A 10 18.76 40.13 -39.03
C PRO A 10 17.74 39.13 -39.63
N ASN A 11 16.95 38.42 -38.82
CA ASN A 11 15.73 37.79 -39.36
C ASN A 11 14.57 37.70 -38.36
N THR A 12 13.61 38.60 -38.61
CA THR A 12 12.16 38.49 -38.43
C THR A 12 11.58 37.07 -38.45
N PHE A 13 10.83 36.71 -37.42
CA PHE A 13 9.67 35.83 -37.54
C PHE A 13 8.54 36.34 -36.63
N LEU A 14 7.56 36.99 -37.25
CA LEU A 14 6.19 37.08 -36.74
C LEU A 14 5.53 35.70 -36.95
N LEU A 15 4.94 35.10 -35.92
CA LEU A 15 3.70 34.34 -36.10
C LEU A 15 2.93 34.14 -34.78
N THR A 16 1.69 34.61 -34.84
CA THR A 16 0.50 34.37 -34.02
C THR A 16 0.26 32.93 -33.55
N MET A 17 -0.37 32.80 -32.37
CA MET A 17 -1.29 31.74 -31.88
C MET A 17 -1.00 31.53 -30.39
N ALA A 18 -1.91 31.26 -29.46
CA ALA A 18 -3.36 31.27 -29.39
C ALA A 18 -3.68 31.12 -27.90
N LEU A 19 -4.73 31.81 -27.47
CA LEU A 19 -5.40 31.68 -26.18
C LEU A 19 -5.72 30.20 -25.87
N ALA A 20 -5.26 29.67 -24.75
CA ALA A 20 -5.88 28.54 -24.07
C ALA A 20 -5.65 28.66 -22.56
N ALA A 21 -6.57 29.36 -21.90
CA ALA A 21 -6.76 29.26 -20.47
C ALA A 21 -7.17 27.81 -20.15
N SER A 22 -6.20 26.99 -19.75
CA SER A 22 -6.47 25.66 -19.23
C SER A 22 -7.11 25.79 -17.85
N LEU A 23 -8.45 25.82 -17.86
CA LEU A 23 -9.28 25.44 -16.73
C LEU A 23 -8.86 24.03 -16.30
N VAL A 24 -8.02 23.95 -15.27
CA VAL A 24 -7.83 22.71 -14.52
C VAL A 24 -9.11 22.52 -13.72
N MET A 25 -10.08 21.83 -14.34
CA MET A 25 -11.22 21.28 -13.62
C MET A 25 -10.68 20.36 -12.52
N PRO A 26 -11.00 20.57 -11.24
CA PRO A 26 -10.83 19.53 -10.25
C PRO A 26 -11.81 18.43 -10.63
N THR A 27 -11.28 17.33 -11.16
CA THR A 27 -12.03 16.09 -11.25
C THR A 27 -12.44 15.71 -9.84
N LEU A 28 -13.70 15.95 -9.51
CA LEU A 28 -14.41 15.29 -8.44
C LEU A 28 -14.38 13.79 -8.76
N VAL A 29 -13.31 13.12 -8.36
CA VAL A 29 -13.32 11.67 -8.16
C VAL A 29 -14.35 11.44 -7.08
N ALA A 30 -15.52 10.96 -7.51
CA ALA A 30 -16.52 10.43 -6.61
C ALA A 30 -15.83 9.35 -5.78
N ALA A 31 -15.61 9.65 -4.49
CA ALA A 31 -15.27 8.66 -3.51
C ALA A 31 -16.41 7.63 -3.53
N ARG A 32 -16.21 6.52 -4.24
CA ARG A 32 -17.01 5.34 -4.01
C ARG A 32 -16.79 4.99 -2.55
N ASP A 33 -17.87 4.89 -1.77
CA ASP A 33 -17.88 4.38 -0.39
C ASP A 33 -17.48 2.90 -0.38
N THR A 34 -16.24 2.61 -0.75
CA THR A 34 -15.62 1.32 -0.52
C THR A 34 -15.04 1.40 0.87
N ALA A 35 -15.76 0.82 1.83
CA ALA A 35 -15.26 0.70 3.19
C ALA A 35 -13.83 0.12 3.14
N PRO A 36 -12.86 0.72 3.86
CA PRO A 36 -11.52 0.15 3.94
C PRO A 36 -11.64 -1.31 4.43
N LEU A 37 -10.80 -2.20 3.89
CA LEU A 37 -10.77 -3.60 4.33
C LEU A 37 -10.72 -3.63 5.85
N SER A 38 -11.65 -4.37 6.46
CA SER A 38 -11.66 -4.48 7.91
C SER A 38 -10.38 -5.18 8.38
N ARG A 39 -10.02 -4.98 9.66
CA ARG A 39 -8.86 -5.63 10.24
C ARG A 39 -8.94 -7.16 10.10
N ASP A 40 -10.13 -7.73 10.25
CA ASP A 40 -10.35 -9.17 10.15
C ASP A 40 -10.18 -9.66 8.71
N ASP A 41 -10.60 -8.86 7.73
CA ASP A 41 -10.39 -9.12 6.30
C ASP A 41 -8.90 -9.11 5.94
N LEU A 42 -8.16 -8.14 6.48
CA LEU A 42 -6.70 -8.04 6.29
C LEU A 42 -5.98 -9.24 6.93
N VAL A 43 -6.41 -9.67 8.11
CA VAL A 43 -5.84 -10.85 8.79
C VAL A 43 -6.12 -12.12 8.00
N SER A 44 -7.33 -12.27 7.44
CA SER A 44 -7.72 -13.39 6.57
C SER A 44 -6.97 -13.39 5.24
N LEU A 45 -6.65 -12.21 4.71
CA LEU A 45 -5.98 -12.04 3.42
C LEU A 45 -4.46 -12.26 3.51
N VAL A 46 -3.82 -11.66 4.51
CA VAL A 46 -2.35 -11.48 4.57
C VAL A 46 -1.70 -12.26 5.73
N GLY A 47 -2.51 -12.69 6.70
CA GLY A 47 -2.05 -13.37 7.90
C GLY A 47 -1.87 -12.44 9.10
N GLU A 48 -2.19 -12.97 10.27
CA GLU A 48 -2.25 -12.21 11.52
C GLU A 48 -0.89 -11.65 11.97
N ALA A 49 0.21 -12.35 11.67
CA ALA A 49 1.54 -11.93 12.09
C ALA A 49 1.97 -10.61 11.45
N VAL A 50 1.77 -10.46 10.14
CA VAL A 50 2.15 -9.26 9.38
C VAL A 50 1.30 -8.07 9.80
N VAL A 51 -0.02 -8.27 9.90
CA VAL A 51 -0.96 -7.23 10.36
C VAL A 51 -0.65 -6.80 11.79
N ARG A 52 -0.37 -7.74 12.71
CA ARG A 52 0.00 -7.41 14.10
C ARG A 52 1.32 -6.65 14.17
N GLU A 53 2.32 -6.99 13.36
CA GLU A 53 3.60 -6.31 13.40
C GLU A 53 3.49 -4.86 12.92
N ALA A 54 2.78 -4.60 11.81
CA ALA A 54 2.53 -3.24 11.33
C ALA A 54 1.82 -2.38 12.40
N ASN A 55 0.75 -2.91 13.00
CA ASN A 55 0.02 -2.22 14.07
C ASN A 55 0.89 -1.97 15.31
N ARG A 56 1.74 -2.94 15.70
CA ARG A 56 2.68 -2.77 16.82
C ARG A 56 3.73 -1.72 16.51
N ALA A 57 4.25 -1.68 15.28
CA ALA A 57 5.22 -0.68 14.87
C ALA A 57 4.62 0.72 14.84
N GLU A 58 3.38 0.86 14.36
CA GLU A 58 2.63 2.12 14.40
C GLU A 58 2.41 2.61 15.84
N GLU A 59 1.99 1.71 16.74
CA GLU A 59 1.80 2.01 18.15
C GLU A 59 3.11 2.45 18.82
N ARG A 60 4.27 1.89 18.42
CA ARG A 60 5.59 2.36 18.88
C ARG A 60 5.88 3.78 18.38
N VAL A 61 5.55 4.11 17.13
CA VAL A 61 5.68 5.48 16.60
C VAL A 61 4.84 6.45 17.40
N ARG A 62 3.56 6.10 17.66
CA ARG A 62 2.65 6.93 18.44
C ARG A 62 3.22 7.23 19.84
N ARG A 63 3.66 6.20 20.56
CA ARG A 63 4.26 6.35 21.91
C ARG A 63 5.57 7.15 21.89
N ALA A 64 6.45 6.88 20.92
CA ALA A 64 7.71 7.61 20.79
C ALA A 64 7.47 9.09 20.46
N LYS A 65 6.44 9.39 19.65
CA LYS A 65 6.03 10.77 19.34
C LYS A 65 5.50 11.48 20.58
N GLU A 66 4.63 10.84 21.36
CA GLU A 66 4.12 11.39 22.61
C GLU A 66 5.24 11.68 23.61
N ARG A 67 6.20 10.76 23.75
CA ARG A 67 7.41 10.97 24.56
C ARG A 67 8.24 12.15 24.05
N TYR A 68 8.52 12.19 22.75
CA TYR A 68 9.24 13.29 22.13
C TYR A 68 8.54 14.63 22.40
N GLU A 69 7.23 14.74 22.22
CA GLU A 69 6.48 15.97 22.47
C GLU A 69 6.46 16.37 23.96
N GLN A 70 6.47 15.39 24.88
CA GLN A 70 6.58 15.66 26.31
C GLN A 70 7.97 16.20 26.67
N VAL A 71 9.04 15.54 26.18
CA VAL A 71 10.43 15.92 26.45
C VAL A 71 10.82 17.20 25.73
N ASN A 72 10.32 17.45 24.52
CA ASN A 72 10.58 18.67 23.76
C ASN A 72 10.08 19.93 24.49
N ARG A 73 9.03 19.81 25.31
CA ARG A 73 8.48 20.94 26.07
C ARG A 73 9.21 21.25 27.37
N ARG A 74 9.86 20.28 28.01
CA ARG A 74 10.35 20.39 29.40
C ARG A 74 11.74 19.81 29.66
N GLY A 75 12.28 19.05 28.72
CA GLY A 75 13.53 18.32 28.86
C GLY A 75 14.75 19.12 28.46
N THR A 76 15.92 18.62 28.87
CA THR A 76 17.21 19.17 28.46
C THR A 76 17.50 18.85 26.99
N ARG A 77 18.43 19.58 26.38
CA ARG A 77 18.88 19.33 24.99
C ARG A 77 19.29 17.87 24.77
N TRP A 78 19.94 17.24 25.74
CA TRP A 78 20.33 15.84 25.66
C TRP A 78 19.12 14.90 25.66
N GLN A 79 18.16 15.12 26.57
CA GLN A 79 16.92 14.33 26.62
C GLN A 79 16.10 14.50 25.33
N GLN A 80 16.03 15.71 24.79
CA GLN A 80 15.38 15.98 23.51
C GLN A 80 16.04 15.22 22.36
N SER A 81 17.38 15.19 22.32
CA SER A 81 18.14 14.44 21.33
C SER A 81 17.88 12.94 21.44
N GLU A 82 17.84 12.39 22.65
CA GLU A 82 17.56 10.96 22.86
C GLU A 82 16.14 10.59 22.41
N ALA A 83 15.14 11.39 22.79
CA ALA A 83 13.75 11.15 22.37
C ALA A 83 13.55 11.31 20.86
N ALA A 84 14.30 12.22 20.21
CA ALA A 84 14.28 12.38 18.75
C ALA A 84 14.80 11.12 18.05
N VAL A 85 15.94 10.58 18.51
CA VAL A 85 16.51 9.33 17.98
C VAL A 85 15.57 8.15 18.19
N GLU A 86 14.88 8.08 19.33
CA GLU A 86 13.87 7.04 19.56
C GLU A 86 12.71 7.14 18.56
N LEU A 87 12.16 8.34 18.35
CA LEU A 87 11.08 8.57 17.39
C LEU A 87 11.51 8.21 15.97
N GLU A 88 12.72 8.57 15.56
CA GLU A 88 13.27 8.23 14.24
C GLU A 88 13.38 6.72 14.05
N ARG A 89 13.95 6.01 15.02
CA ARG A 89 14.03 4.53 15.00
C ARG A 89 12.65 3.86 14.97
N ALA A 90 11.67 4.42 15.67
CA ALA A 90 10.31 3.91 15.63
C ALA A 90 9.69 4.09 14.23
N ARG A 91 9.89 5.25 13.60
CA ARG A 91 9.39 5.55 12.24
C ARG A 91 10.02 4.64 11.19
N GLU A 92 11.33 4.41 11.27
CA GLU A 92 12.03 3.50 10.37
C GLU A 92 11.43 2.09 10.44
N ARG A 93 11.23 1.56 11.66
CA ARG A 93 10.61 0.24 11.85
C ARG A 93 9.20 0.17 11.32
N PHE A 94 8.40 1.23 11.52
CA PHE A 94 7.06 1.30 10.95
C PHE A 94 7.11 1.32 9.42
N GLY A 95 8.03 2.06 8.80
CA GLY A 95 8.22 2.06 7.35
C GLY A 95 8.49 0.66 6.80
N ILE A 96 9.37 -0.11 7.45
CA ILE A 96 9.66 -1.50 7.08
C ILE A 96 8.42 -2.39 7.26
N ALA A 97 7.72 -2.29 8.39
CA ALA A 97 6.54 -3.10 8.66
C ALA A 97 5.37 -2.78 7.73
N ALA A 98 5.16 -1.50 7.41
CA ALA A 98 4.16 -1.03 6.46
C ALA A 98 4.45 -1.52 5.04
N HIS A 99 5.70 -1.42 4.58
CA HIS A 99 6.13 -1.96 3.29
C HIS A 99 5.89 -3.48 3.21
N ASN A 100 6.22 -4.22 4.28
CA ASN A 100 6.00 -5.67 4.32
C ASN A 100 4.51 -6.04 4.27
N LEU A 101 3.65 -5.25 4.92
CA LEU A 101 2.20 -5.42 4.85
C LEU A 101 1.69 -5.15 3.44
N ASP A 102 2.13 -4.05 2.81
CA ASP A 102 1.76 -3.65 1.46
C ASP A 102 2.14 -4.75 0.44
N GLU A 103 3.38 -5.24 0.48
CA GLU A 103 3.85 -6.33 -0.38
C GLU A 103 3.09 -7.65 -0.15
N ALA A 104 2.71 -7.93 1.09
CA ALA A 104 1.95 -9.12 1.40
C ALA A 104 0.48 -9.00 0.94
N GLN A 105 -0.10 -7.80 0.92
CA GLN A 105 -1.40 -7.52 0.29
C GLN A 105 -1.33 -7.66 -1.23
N VAL A 106 -0.29 -7.11 -1.88
CA VAL A 106 -0.07 -7.29 -3.33
C VAL A 106 -0.11 -8.77 -3.69
N ARG A 107 0.70 -9.59 -3.01
CA ARG A 107 0.78 -11.04 -3.27
C ARG A 107 -0.55 -11.72 -3.05
N ALA A 108 -1.20 -11.47 -1.91
CA ALA A 108 -2.45 -12.14 -1.57
C ALA A 108 -3.60 -11.80 -2.54
N ILE A 109 -3.69 -10.55 -3.01
CA ILE A 109 -4.70 -10.15 -3.99
C ILE A 109 -4.36 -10.73 -5.37
N ALA A 110 -3.10 -10.68 -5.80
CA ALA A 110 -2.65 -11.25 -7.06
C ALA A 110 -2.98 -12.76 -7.14
N GLU A 111 -2.60 -13.51 -6.10
CA GLU A 111 -2.85 -14.95 -5.99
C GLU A 111 -4.34 -15.31 -6.08
N ARG A 112 -5.22 -14.54 -5.42
CA ARG A 112 -6.66 -14.83 -5.38
C ARG A 112 -7.42 -14.34 -6.61
N SER A 113 -7.00 -13.22 -7.19
CA SER A 113 -7.65 -12.64 -8.37
C SER A 113 -7.16 -13.24 -9.69
N GLY A 114 -6.03 -13.94 -9.68
CA GLY A 114 -5.35 -14.41 -10.89
C GLY A 114 -4.66 -13.29 -11.68
N ARG A 115 -4.64 -12.05 -11.17
CA ARG A 115 -3.90 -10.92 -11.77
C ARG A 115 -2.44 -10.95 -11.37
N SER A 116 -1.61 -10.26 -12.14
CA SER A 116 -0.19 -10.12 -11.84
C SER A 116 0.05 -9.17 -10.65
N PRO A 117 1.11 -9.39 -9.84
CA PRO A 117 1.52 -8.44 -8.80
C PRO A 117 1.78 -7.02 -9.32
N SER A 118 2.28 -6.90 -10.56
CA SER A 118 2.49 -5.61 -11.23
C SER A 118 1.19 -4.85 -11.47
N GLU A 119 0.11 -5.53 -11.87
CA GLU A 119 -1.20 -4.89 -12.04
C GLU A 119 -1.74 -4.41 -10.70
N ILE A 120 -1.61 -5.20 -9.64
CA ILE A 120 -2.05 -4.81 -8.30
C ILE A 120 -1.25 -3.60 -7.77
N ARG A 121 0.07 -3.56 -7.99
CA ARG A 121 0.89 -2.39 -7.65
C ARG A 121 0.49 -1.16 -8.46
N ALA A 122 0.25 -1.30 -9.77
CA ALA A 122 -0.21 -0.19 -10.60
C ALA A 122 -1.55 0.37 -10.09
N MET A 123 -2.46 -0.50 -9.64
CA MET A 123 -3.71 -0.06 -9.01
C MET A 123 -3.43 0.71 -7.70
N ARG A 124 -2.51 0.22 -6.87
CA ARG A 124 -2.11 0.90 -5.63
C ARG A 124 -1.48 2.27 -5.89
N GLU A 125 -0.57 2.35 -6.87
CA GLU A 125 0.12 3.57 -7.29
C GLU A 125 -0.84 4.59 -7.92
N SER A 126 -1.95 4.15 -8.51
CA SER A 126 -3.02 5.03 -9.01
C SER A 126 -3.81 5.74 -7.89
N GLY A 127 -3.55 5.40 -6.63
CA GLY A 127 -4.21 5.97 -5.45
C GLY A 127 -5.40 5.15 -4.94
N MET A 128 -5.72 4.00 -5.55
CA MET A 128 -6.78 3.12 -5.04
C MET A 128 -6.44 2.57 -3.65
N GLY A 129 -7.45 2.53 -2.77
CA GLY A 129 -7.35 1.89 -1.47
C GLY A 129 -7.32 0.37 -1.60
N TRP A 130 -6.80 -0.31 -0.59
CA TRP A 130 -6.79 -1.78 -0.60
C TRP A 130 -8.19 -2.40 -0.69
N GLY A 131 -9.20 -1.74 -0.14
CA GLY A 131 -10.62 -2.13 -0.30
C GLY A 131 -11.12 -2.00 -1.74
N ASP A 132 -10.77 -0.89 -2.41
CA ASP A 132 -11.09 -0.70 -3.84
C ASP A 132 -10.47 -1.79 -4.69
N ILE A 133 -9.18 -2.05 -4.47
CA ILE A 133 -8.42 -3.05 -5.23
C ILE A 133 -9.03 -4.43 -5.00
N ALA A 134 -9.33 -4.81 -3.77
CA ALA A 134 -9.95 -6.10 -3.46
C ALA A 134 -11.32 -6.25 -4.15
N ASN A 135 -12.16 -5.22 -4.12
CA ASN A 135 -13.47 -5.23 -4.78
C ASN A 135 -13.35 -5.31 -6.31
N GLU A 136 -12.49 -4.48 -6.91
CA GLU A 136 -12.25 -4.42 -8.36
C GLU A 136 -11.67 -5.74 -8.91
N THR A 137 -10.88 -6.44 -8.09
CA THR A 137 -10.27 -7.72 -8.45
C THR A 137 -11.16 -8.92 -8.11
N GLY A 138 -12.33 -8.70 -7.52
CA GLY A 138 -13.25 -9.76 -7.10
C GLY A 138 -12.80 -10.55 -5.87
N VAL A 139 -11.77 -10.08 -5.15
CA VAL A 139 -11.25 -10.70 -3.93
C VAL A 139 -12.10 -10.25 -2.76
N HIS A 140 -13.17 -11.00 -2.46
CA HIS A 140 -13.96 -10.75 -1.25
C HIS A 140 -13.39 -11.52 -0.05
N PRO A 141 -13.13 -10.84 1.09
CA PRO A 141 -12.57 -11.49 2.28
C PRO A 141 -13.50 -12.54 2.90
N SER A 142 -14.82 -12.41 2.70
CA SER A 142 -15.83 -13.36 3.20
C SER A 142 -15.93 -14.67 2.40
N VAL A 143 -15.32 -14.76 1.21
CA VAL A 143 -15.36 -15.99 0.39
C VAL A 143 -14.34 -17.02 0.89
N ASN A 144 -13.37 -16.60 1.70
CA ASN A 144 -12.25 -17.44 2.14
C ASN A 144 -12.51 -18.27 3.42
N ALA A 145 -13.69 -18.15 4.04
CA ALA A 145 -14.05 -18.97 5.20
C ALA A 145 -14.73 -20.32 4.82
N LYS A 146 -15.00 -20.57 3.54
CA LYS A 146 -15.76 -21.75 3.09
C LYS A 146 -15.20 -22.32 1.78
N GLY A 147 -14.02 -22.94 1.82
CA GLY A 147 -13.49 -23.58 0.61
C GLY A 147 -12.06 -24.09 0.62
N ASN A 148 -11.57 -24.70 1.72
CA ASN A 148 -10.40 -25.61 1.67
C ASN A 148 -10.83 -27.02 2.11
N GLY A 149 -11.92 -27.51 1.54
CA GLY A 149 -12.40 -28.87 1.76
C GLY A 149 -12.93 -29.48 0.46
N ALA A 150 -12.32 -30.61 0.08
CA ALA A 150 -12.65 -31.51 -1.03
C ALA A 150 -12.15 -31.01 -2.42
N ASP A 151 -11.33 -31.72 -3.21
CA ASP A 151 -11.16 -33.17 -3.38
C ASP A 151 -9.80 -33.51 -4.03
N ALA A 152 -9.03 -34.45 -3.47
CA ALA A 152 -8.19 -35.39 -4.22
C ALA A 152 -7.47 -36.40 -3.29
N ALA A 153 -8.22 -37.36 -2.73
CA ALA A 153 -7.72 -38.73 -2.52
C ALA A 153 -8.91 -39.67 -2.23
N LYS A 154 -9.52 -40.17 -3.31
CA LYS A 154 -10.37 -41.36 -3.30
C LYS A 154 -9.56 -42.55 -2.75
N GLY A 155 -10.09 -43.20 -1.72
CA GLY A 155 -9.87 -44.62 -1.46
C GLY A 155 -11.25 -45.26 -1.21
N PRO A 156 -11.69 -46.25 -2.00
CA PRO A 156 -12.87 -47.04 -1.68
C PRO A 156 -12.52 -48.18 -0.72
N GLU A 157 -13.56 -48.84 -0.22
CA GLU A 157 -13.58 -50.01 0.67
C GLU A 157 -13.53 -49.74 2.18
N ALA A 158 -14.30 -50.41 3.02
CA ALA A 158 -15.50 -51.23 2.84
C ALA A 158 -16.10 -51.37 4.24
N GLY A 159 -17.41 -51.24 4.35
CA GLY A 159 -18.11 -51.63 5.57
C GLY A 159 -18.03 -53.15 5.76
N LYS A 160 -17.65 -53.59 6.96
CA LYS A 160 -18.20 -54.82 7.54
C LYS A 160 -18.06 -54.81 9.05
N GLY A 161 -19.16 -54.56 9.75
CA GLY A 161 -19.30 -54.94 11.14
C GLY A 161 -19.35 -56.46 11.28
N LYS A 162 -18.79 -56.98 12.37
CA LYS A 162 -19.33 -58.11 13.12
C LYS A 162 -18.99 -57.92 14.60
N ASN A 163 -20.05 -57.82 15.40
CA ASN A 163 -20.07 -58.14 16.83
C ASN A 163 -19.53 -59.56 17.07
N SER A 164 -18.91 -59.78 18.24
CA SER A 164 -19.45 -60.65 19.30
C SER A 164 -18.40 -60.88 20.39
N GLN A 165 -18.68 -60.36 21.58
CA GLN A 165 -18.67 -61.20 22.80
C GLN A 165 -20.04 -61.87 22.90
#